data_AF-G9WNF3-F1
#
_entry.id   AF-G9WNF3-F1
#
_cell.length_a   1.000
_cell.length_b   1.000
_cell.length_c   1.000
_cell.angle_alpha   90.00
_cell.angle_beta   90.00
_cell.angle_gamma   90.00
#
_symmetry.space_group_name_H-M   'P 1'
#
loop_
_entity.id
_entity.type
_entity.pdbx_description
1 polymer ?
#
loop_
_entity_poly.entity_id
_entity_poly.type
_entity_poly.pdbx_seq_one_letter_code
_entity_poly.pdbx_strand_id
1 'polypeptide(L)'
;MKFTKKMAALFFATVLCLSMALPAFAGEWVFDGPESWKWWYKEDNGNRVTNGWKQIDGEWYHFKDNGYIDTGWINLPKTLRGVVEDYAWEETIQQWYYLDASGKMLKNQNYIGGYTDETGLLNEDWFFEGKFYRGNTNLEKVPAPPVEGAKFKNPLYDDGYSVDGQVVKGWEYVSPDYKTEFFNALSSALGPERNDFSYRIPQGAYTMDQPFLESTMIDWFRKETDNWSYSEDGTGLIHVHWVNE
;
A
#
# COMPACT_ATOMS: atom_id res chain seq x y z
N MET A 1 -69.33 9.71 -12.18
CA MET A 1 -68.20 8.77 -12.36
C MET A 1 -68.02 7.99 -11.05
N LYS A 2 -68.24 6.67 -11.03
CA LYS A 2 -68.12 5.87 -9.79
C LYS A 2 -66.64 5.64 -9.49
N PHE A 3 -66.10 6.35 -8.50
CA PHE A 3 -64.74 6.15 -8.02
C PHE A 3 -64.61 4.73 -7.45
N THR A 4 -63.92 3.85 -8.15
CA THR A 4 -63.81 2.45 -7.74
C THR A 4 -62.76 2.31 -6.64
N LYS A 5 -62.97 1.37 -5.69
CA LYS A 5 -62.02 1.09 -4.60
C LYS A 5 -60.58 0.81 -5.10
N LYS A 6 -60.45 0.33 -6.35
CA LYS A 6 -59.15 0.10 -7.04
C LYS A 6 -58.43 1.40 -7.39
N MET A 7 -59.15 2.46 -7.79
CA MET A 7 -58.53 3.76 -8.07
C MET A 7 -58.12 4.49 -6.79
N ALA A 8 -58.87 4.34 -5.70
CA ALA A 8 -58.47 4.88 -4.40
C ALA A 8 -57.19 4.22 -3.86
N ALA A 9 -57.05 2.90 -4.01
CA ALA A 9 -55.84 2.17 -3.65
C ALA A 9 -54.62 2.59 -4.50
N LEU A 10 -54.81 2.82 -5.80
CA LEU A 10 -53.74 3.29 -6.68
C LEU A 10 -53.26 4.69 -6.30
N PHE A 11 -54.19 5.60 -5.97
CA PHE A 11 -53.86 6.95 -5.52
C PHE A 11 -53.10 6.94 -4.18
N PHE A 12 -53.51 6.08 -3.25
CA PHE A 12 -52.85 5.92 -1.95
C PHE A 12 -51.43 5.36 -2.10
N ALA A 13 -51.24 4.38 -2.98
CA ALA A 13 -49.91 3.81 -3.27
C ALA A 13 -48.97 4.84 -3.92
N THR A 14 -49.45 5.66 -4.86
CA THR A 14 -48.62 6.72 -5.47
C THR A 14 -48.21 7.80 -4.46
N VAL A 15 -49.10 8.18 -3.54
CA VAL A 15 -48.76 9.13 -2.46
C VAL A 15 -47.77 8.51 -1.48
N LEU A 16 -47.90 7.22 -1.16
CA LEU A 16 -46.94 6.51 -0.31
C LEU A 16 -45.54 6.44 -0.97
N CYS A 17 -45.46 6.10 -2.26
CA CYS A 17 -44.20 6.06 -3.00
C CYS A 17 -43.53 7.44 -3.11
N LEU A 18 -44.30 8.51 -3.31
CA LEU A 18 -43.78 9.89 -3.31
C LEU A 18 -43.31 10.34 -1.93
N SER A 19 -43.92 9.83 -0.85
CA SER A 19 -43.53 10.15 0.54
C SER A 19 -42.30 9.38 1.04
N MET A 20 -41.94 8.26 0.39
CA MET A 20 -40.77 7.43 0.75
C MET A 20 -39.49 7.82 0.00
N ALA A 21 -39.55 8.79 -0.91
CA ALA A 21 -38.35 9.45 -1.44
C ALA A 21 -37.78 10.38 -0.35
N LEU A 22 -37.28 9.79 0.75
CA LEU A 22 -36.38 10.51 1.63
C LEU A 22 -35.19 10.92 0.77
N PRO A 23 -34.76 12.19 0.77
CA PRO A 23 -33.46 12.52 0.24
C PRO A 23 -32.45 11.62 0.97
N ALA A 24 -31.77 10.76 0.23
CA ALA A 24 -30.54 10.15 0.72
C ALA A 24 -29.55 11.31 0.78
N PHE A 25 -29.40 11.89 1.98
CA PHE A 25 -28.28 12.78 2.24
C PHE A 25 -27.06 11.86 2.19
N ALA A 26 -26.37 11.90 1.07
CA ALA A 26 -25.01 11.41 0.94
C ALA A 26 -24.12 12.65 0.80
N GLY A 27 -23.01 12.65 1.54
CA GLY A 27 -22.07 13.75 1.48
C GLY A 27 -21.56 13.98 0.05
N GLU A 28 -21.02 15.17 -0.16
CA GLU A 28 -20.70 15.69 -1.48
C GLU A 28 -19.18 15.85 -1.62
N TRP A 29 -18.63 15.30 -2.68
CA TRP A 29 -17.28 15.60 -3.13
C TRP A 29 -17.25 16.99 -3.76
N VAL A 30 -16.39 17.86 -3.25
CA VAL A 30 -16.24 19.23 -3.74
C VAL A 30 -14.83 19.44 -4.26
N PHE A 31 -14.72 20.03 -5.45
CA PHE A 31 -13.47 20.34 -6.11
C PHE A 31 -13.22 21.85 -6.14
N ASP A 32 -12.09 22.26 -5.58
CA ASP A 32 -11.82 23.68 -5.26
C ASP A 32 -10.64 24.30 -6.03
N GLY A 33 -10.02 23.65 -7.02
CA GLY A 33 -8.89 24.30 -7.71
C GLY A 33 -8.31 23.59 -8.92
N PRO A 34 -7.20 24.10 -9.49
CA PRO A 34 -6.65 23.57 -10.75
C PRO A 34 -5.89 22.24 -10.59
N GLU A 35 -5.48 21.88 -9.37
CA GLU A 35 -4.74 20.64 -9.10
C GLU A 35 -5.67 19.46 -8.82
N SER A 36 -5.30 18.27 -9.32
CA SER A 36 -6.12 17.05 -9.22
C SER A 36 -6.40 16.58 -7.79
N TRP A 37 -5.62 17.01 -6.80
CA TRP A 37 -5.77 16.62 -5.39
C TRP A 37 -6.60 17.61 -4.56
N LYS A 38 -7.06 18.74 -5.12
CA LYS A 38 -7.90 19.73 -4.40
C LYS A 38 -9.36 19.30 -4.30
N TRP A 39 -9.58 18.06 -3.90
CA TRP A 39 -10.87 17.52 -3.52
C TRP A 39 -11.03 17.52 -2.02
N TRP A 40 -12.22 17.82 -1.55
CA TRP A 40 -12.63 17.66 -0.16
C TRP A 40 -14.03 17.07 -0.08
N TYR A 41 -14.42 16.60 1.10
CA TYR A 41 -15.72 15.97 1.29
C TYR A 41 -16.56 16.74 2.30
N LYS A 42 -17.76 17.12 1.86
CA LYS A 42 -18.79 17.77 2.69
C LYS A 42 -19.75 16.71 3.19
N GLU A 43 -19.77 16.45 4.47
CA GLU A 43 -20.75 15.57 5.09
C GLU A 43 -22.17 16.15 5.01
N ASP A 44 -23.17 15.30 5.24
CA ASP A 44 -24.59 15.67 5.19
C ASP A 44 -25.00 16.73 6.19
N ASN A 45 -24.28 16.80 7.31
CA ASN A 45 -24.43 17.82 8.33
C ASN A 45 -23.81 19.18 7.91
N GLY A 46 -23.24 19.27 6.71
CA GLY A 46 -22.55 20.45 6.17
C GLY A 46 -21.09 20.58 6.58
N ASN A 47 -20.57 19.69 7.43
CA ASN A 47 -19.19 19.73 7.90
C ASN A 47 -18.22 19.23 6.83
N ARG A 48 -17.03 19.82 6.80
CA ARG A 48 -15.92 19.34 5.98
C ARG A 48 -15.15 18.27 6.74
N VAL A 49 -14.84 17.17 6.07
CA VAL A 49 -13.92 16.16 6.62
C VAL A 49 -12.49 16.71 6.60
N THR A 50 -11.81 16.58 7.73
CA THR A 50 -10.44 17.06 7.94
C THR A 50 -9.69 16.09 8.84
N ASN A 51 -8.37 16.03 8.68
CA ASN A 51 -7.45 15.36 9.62
C ASN A 51 -7.80 13.89 9.92
N GLY A 52 -7.59 13.03 8.92
CA GLY A 52 -7.60 11.59 9.13
C GLY A 52 -8.39 10.81 8.08
N TRP A 53 -8.59 9.53 8.40
CA TRP A 53 -9.24 8.55 7.54
C TRP A 53 -10.76 8.67 7.54
N LYS A 54 -11.38 8.51 6.38
CA LYS A 54 -12.82 8.38 6.21
C LYS A 54 -13.14 7.34 5.14
N GLN A 55 -14.08 6.46 5.45
CA GLN A 55 -14.67 5.56 4.47
C GLN A 55 -15.88 6.24 3.81
N ILE A 56 -15.87 6.33 2.48
CA ILE A 56 -16.90 6.95 1.65
C ILE A 56 -17.21 5.98 0.52
N ASP A 57 -18.48 5.57 0.41
CA ASP A 57 -18.96 4.60 -0.58
C ASP A 57 -18.17 3.28 -0.63
N GLY A 58 -17.70 2.82 0.53
CA GLY A 58 -16.93 1.58 0.68
C GLY A 58 -15.42 1.73 0.46
N GLU A 59 -14.96 2.87 -0.04
CA GLU A 59 -13.54 3.17 -0.27
C GLU A 59 -12.96 4.04 0.85
N TRP A 60 -11.68 3.86 1.17
CA TRP A 60 -10.99 4.65 2.19
C TRP A 60 -10.23 5.82 1.56
N TYR A 61 -10.32 6.97 2.21
CA TYR A 61 -9.62 8.21 1.86
C TYR A 61 -8.97 8.79 3.10
N HIS A 62 -7.83 9.48 2.95
CA HIS A 62 -7.21 10.26 4.01
C HIS A 62 -7.32 11.74 3.70
N PHE A 63 -7.64 12.55 4.72
CA PHE A 63 -7.79 13.99 4.62
C PHE A 63 -6.72 14.69 5.43
N LYS A 64 -6.06 15.67 4.82
CA LYS A 64 -5.16 16.61 5.48
C LYS A 64 -5.89 17.47 6.50
N ASP A 65 -5.15 18.19 7.33
CA ASP A 65 -5.71 19.14 8.31
C ASP A 65 -6.55 20.24 7.67
N ASN A 66 -6.18 20.65 6.46
CA ASN A 66 -6.96 21.63 5.69
C ASN A 66 -8.19 21.02 4.99
N GLY A 67 -8.41 19.71 5.14
CA GLY A 67 -9.54 18.97 4.61
C GLY A 67 -9.48 18.62 3.14
N TYR A 68 -8.36 18.81 2.45
CA TYR A 68 -8.16 18.21 1.12
C TYR A 68 -7.69 16.77 1.27
N ILE A 69 -8.02 15.93 0.30
CA ILE A 69 -7.52 14.54 0.28
C ILE A 69 -6.01 14.48 0.08
N ASP A 70 -5.41 13.43 0.62
CA ASP A 70 -4.10 12.98 0.20
C ASP A 70 -4.20 12.12 -1.08
N THR A 71 -3.10 12.08 -1.83
CA THR A 71 -2.89 11.24 -3.01
C THR A 71 -1.44 10.78 -3.03
N GLY A 72 -1.16 9.65 -3.67
CA GLY A 72 0.14 9.00 -3.63
C GLY A 72 0.40 8.33 -2.28
N TRP A 73 1.68 8.14 -1.96
CA TRP A 73 2.06 7.59 -0.68
C TRP A 73 1.87 8.58 0.45
N ILE A 74 1.29 8.09 1.54
CA ILE A 74 1.25 8.79 2.82
C ILE A 74 1.99 7.97 3.86
N ASN A 75 2.72 8.67 4.73
CA ASN A 75 3.41 8.11 5.87
C ASN A 75 2.74 8.61 7.14
N LEU A 76 2.21 7.67 7.93
CA LEU A 76 1.52 7.95 9.18
C LEU A 76 2.26 7.28 10.35
N PRO A 77 2.70 8.03 11.37
CA PRO A 77 3.35 7.43 12.53
C PRO A 77 2.34 6.66 13.38
N LYS A 78 2.76 5.51 13.91
CA LYS A 78 2.02 4.74 14.91
C LYS A 78 2.88 4.48 16.12
N THR A 79 2.45 5.02 17.25
CA THR A 79 3.07 4.75 18.54
C THR A 79 2.53 3.44 19.12
N LEU A 80 3.40 2.46 19.22
CA LEU A 80 3.19 1.19 19.90
C LEU A 80 3.67 1.33 21.36
N ARG A 81 2.90 0.78 22.29
CA ARG A 81 3.24 0.75 23.70
C ARG A 81 3.02 -0.65 24.24
N GLY A 82 3.93 -1.11 25.09
CA GLY A 82 3.77 -2.36 25.80
C GLY A 82 4.36 -2.30 27.19
N VAL A 83 3.86 -3.16 28.07
CA VAL A 83 4.37 -3.34 29.43
C VAL A 83 4.66 -4.82 29.61
N VAL A 84 5.88 -5.14 29.99
CA VAL A 84 6.32 -6.49 30.35
C VAL A 84 6.93 -6.40 31.75
N GLU A 85 6.24 -6.99 32.72
CA GLU A 85 6.59 -6.87 34.15
C GLU A 85 6.76 -5.39 34.56
N ASP A 86 7.97 -5.00 34.98
CA ASP A 86 8.30 -3.64 35.43
C ASP A 86 8.89 -2.75 34.32
N TYR A 87 8.95 -3.25 33.08
CA TYR A 87 9.49 -2.52 31.92
C TYR A 87 8.37 -2.08 30.98
N ALA A 88 8.27 -0.77 30.74
CA ALA A 88 7.40 -0.19 29.73
C ALA A 88 8.24 0.29 28.54
N TRP A 89 7.79 -0.04 27.32
CA TRP A 89 8.39 0.44 26.08
C TRP A 89 7.39 1.25 25.27
N GLU A 90 7.92 2.25 24.57
CA GLU A 90 7.22 3.04 23.58
C GLU A 90 8.08 3.07 22.32
N GLU A 91 7.49 2.70 21.19
CA GLU A 91 8.15 2.72 19.89
C GLU A 91 7.22 3.42 18.90
N THR A 92 7.75 4.32 18.08
CA THR A 92 6.98 4.91 16.97
C THR A 92 7.47 4.34 15.67
N ILE A 93 6.62 3.58 15.00
CA ILE A 93 6.86 3.02 13.68
C ILE A 93 6.18 3.88 12.61
N GLN A 94 6.68 3.81 11.39
CA GLN A 94 6.06 4.46 10.24
C GLN A 94 5.13 3.48 9.53
N GLN A 95 3.92 3.92 9.20
CA GLN A 95 2.97 3.13 8.43
C GLN A 95 2.71 3.81 7.09
N TRP A 96 2.93 3.07 6.01
CA TRP A 96 2.79 3.57 4.66
C TRP A 96 1.53 3.03 4.00
N TYR A 97 0.82 3.92 3.31
CA TYR A 97 -0.38 3.63 2.55
C TYR A 97 -0.31 4.34 1.21
N TYR A 98 -0.88 3.74 0.17
CA TYR A 98 -0.95 4.36 -1.15
C TYR A 98 -2.38 4.76 -1.49
N LEU A 99 -2.58 6.03 -1.81
CA LEU A 99 -3.82 6.57 -2.34
C LEU A 99 -3.66 6.85 -3.84
N ASP A 100 -4.57 6.36 -4.68
CA ASP A 100 -4.49 6.63 -6.11
C ASP A 100 -4.75 8.12 -6.45
N ALA A 101 -4.72 8.48 -7.73
CA ALA A 101 -4.96 9.86 -8.17
C ALA A 101 -6.36 10.40 -7.81
N SER A 102 -7.32 9.53 -7.48
CA SER A 102 -8.65 9.89 -6.98
C SER A 102 -8.72 9.98 -5.45
N GLY A 103 -7.63 9.64 -4.74
CA GLY A 103 -7.54 9.60 -3.28
C GLY A 103 -7.96 8.28 -2.66
N LYS A 104 -8.33 7.28 -3.48
CA LYS A 104 -8.77 5.97 -2.96
C LYS A 104 -7.57 5.17 -2.50
N MET A 105 -7.66 4.62 -1.30
CA MET A 105 -6.64 3.73 -0.77
C MET A 105 -6.61 2.40 -1.53
N LEU A 106 -5.48 2.11 -2.14
CA LEU A 106 -5.26 0.82 -2.77
C LEU A 106 -4.83 -0.22 -1.73
N LYS A 107 -5.49 -1.37 -1.76
CA LYS A 107 -5.23 -2.54 -0.91
C LYS A 107 -4.90 -3.76 -1.76
N ASN A 108 -4.24 -4.75 -1.17
CA ASN A 108 -3.85 -5.99 -1.85
C ASN A 108 -3.04 -5.74 -3.14
N GLN A 109 -2.17 -4.73 -3.14
CA GLN A 109 -1.34 -4.40 -4.30
C GLN A 109 0.07 -4.94 -4.11
N ASN A 110 0.73 -5.35 -5.20
CA ASN A 110 2.15 -5.74 -5.17
C ASN A 110 3.03 -4.59 -5.64
N TYR A 111 4.04 -4.26 -4.86
CA TYR A 111 5.07 -3.24 -5.14
C TYR A 111 6.42 -3.91 -5.40
N ILE A 112 7.43 -3.14 -5.81
CA ILE A 112 8.81 -3.60 -5.77
C ILE A 112 9.10 -4.03 -4.33
N GLY A 113 9.55 -5.28 -4.14
CA GLY A 113 9.96 -5.81 -2.83
C GLY A 113 8.93 -5.74 -1.70
N GLY A 114 7.63 -5.59 -1.99
CA GLY A 114 6.60 -5.49 -0.95
C GLY A 114 5.18 -5.55 -1.46
N TYR A 115 4.21 -5.36 -0.56
CA TYR A 115 2.78 -5.33 -0.85
C TYR A 115 1.98 -4.51 0.13
N THR A 116 0.81 -4.02 -0.27
CA THR A 116 -0.22 -3.60 0.67
C THR A 116 -1.16 -4.76 0.99
N ASP A 117 -1.50 -4.95 2.26
CA ASP A 117 -2.47 -5.98 2.68
C ASP A 117 -3.93 -5.50 2.55
N GLU A 118 -4.88 -6.25 3.12
CA GLU A 118 -6.31 -5.91 3.08
C GLU A 118 -6.65 -4.61 3.82
N THR A 119 -5.78 -4.19 4.75
CA THR A 119 -5.87 -2.93 5.49
C THR A 119 -5.23 -1.77 4.75
N GLY A 120 -4.56 -2.03 3.61
CA GLY A 120 -3.81 -1.05 2.83
C GLY A 120 -2.41 -0.76 3.37
N LEU A 121 -1.98 -1.44 4.44
CA LEU A 121 -0.66 -1.24 5.04
C LEU A 121 0.42 -1.87 4.16
N LEU A 122 1.46 -1.09 3.82
CA LEU A 122 2.65 -1.60 3.16
C LEU A 122 3.42 -2.54 4.09
N ASN A 123 3.70 -3.74 3.58
CA ASN A 123 4.53 -4.77 4.16
C ASN A 123 5.69 -5.04 3.19
N GLU A 124 6.90 -5.11 3.72
CA GLU A 124 8.10 -5.41 2.94
C GLU A 124 8.27 -6.93 2.81
N ASP A 125 8.68 -7.37 1.62
CA ASP A 125 9.07 -8.75 1.35
C ASP A 125 10.59 -8.87 1.50
N TRP A 126 11.04 -9.99 2.04
CA TRP A 126 12.48 -10.26 2.12
C TRP A 126 13.03 -10.64 0.75
N PHE A 127 14.26 -10.24 0.48
CA PHE A 127 14.98 -10.67 -0.73
C PHE A 127 16.26 -11.40 -0.35
N PHE A 128 16.41 -12.61 -0.85
CA PHE A 128 17.56 -13.47 -0.57
C PHE A 128 17.87 -14.33 -1.79
N GLU A 129 19.17 -14.45 -2.15
CA GLU A 129 19.64 -15.29 -3.27
C GLU A 129 18.84 -15.13 -4.58
N GLY A 130 18.48 -13.89 -4.95
CA GLY A 130 17.76 -13.62 -6.19
C GLY A 130 16.25 -13.87 -6.15
N LYS A 131 15.67 -14.14 -4.98
CA LYS A 131 14.25 -14.46 -4.82
C LYS A 131 13.59 -13.62 -3.74
N PHE A 132 12.27 -13.43 -3.90
CA PHE A 132 11.42 -12.79 -2.92
C PHE A 132 10.74 -13.80 -2.01
N TYR A 133 10.55 -13.35 -0.79
CA TYR A 133 10.02 -14.14 0.30
C TYR A 133 8.97 -13.30 1.03
N ARG A 134 7.71 -13.74 0.95
CA ARG A 134 6.58 -13.10 1.62
C ARG A 134 6.07 -14.01 2.72
N GLY A 135 6.16 -13.60 3.98
CA GLY A 135 5.78 -14.47 5.08
C GLY A 135 5.49 -13.73 6.37
N ASN A 136 5.18 -14.51 7.40
CA ASN A 136 4.93 -13.99 8.74
C ASN A 136 5.55 -14.92 9.78
N THR A 137 6.08 -14.33 10.85
CA THR A 137 6.56 -15.06 12.03
C THR A 137 5.39 -15.56 12.88
N ASN A 138 4.25 -14.89 12.81
CA ASN A 138 2.97 -15.44 13.24
C ASN A 138 2.44 -16.42 12.17
N LEU A 139 2.67 -17.71 12.42
CA LEU A 139 2.40 -18.81 11.48
C LEU A 139 0.92 -19.04 11.13
N GLU A 140 0.00 -18.40 11.87
CA GLU A 140 -1.44 -18.38 11.59
C GLU A 140 -1.84 -17.28 10.60
N LYS A 141 -1.03 -16.21 10.50
CA LYS A 141 -1.29 -15.03 9.67
C LYS A 141 -0.41 -14.99 8.43
N VAL A 142 -0.51 -16.03 7.60
CA VAL A 142 0.25 -16.08 6.35
C VAL A 142 -0.49 -15.24 5.29
N PRO A 143 0.15 -14.22 4.70
CA PRO A 143 -0.46 -13.40 3.65
C PRO A 143 -0.80 -14.22 2.40
N ALA A 144 -1.67 -13.68 1.56
CA ALA A 144 -1.98 -14.27 0.26
C ALA A 144 -0.72 -14.30 -0.65
N PRO A 145 -0.62 -15.28 -1.57
CA PRO A 145 0.51 -15.36 -2.48
C PRO A 145 0.58 -14.12 -3.38
N PRO A 146 1.77 -13.57 -3.61
CA PRO A 146 1.96 -12.36 -4.43
C PRO A 146 1.65 -12.57 -5.90
N VAL A 147 1.98 -13.75 -6.42
CA VAL A 147 1.89 -14.07 -7.85
C VAL A 147 1.44 -15.51 -8.02
N GLU A 148 0.86 -15.79 -9.18
CA GLU A 148 0.61 -17.16 -9.61
C GLU A 148 1.94 -17.92 -9.69
N GLY A 149 1.97 -19.15 -9.17
CA GLY A 149 3.18 -19.99 -9.14
C GLY A 149 4.12 -19.72 -7.96
N ALA A 150 3.79 -18.80 -7.04
CA ALA A 150 4.50 -18.68 -5.77
C ALA A 150 4.50 -20.00 -5.00
N LYS A 151 5.66 -20.41 -4.49
CA LYS A 151 5.86 -21.70 -3.82
C LYS A 151 5.70 -21.50 -2.31
N PHE A 152 4.77 -22.22 -1.71
CA PHE A 152 4.59 -22.19 -0.27
C PHE A 152 5.79 -22.82 0.44
N LYS A 153 6.34 -22.12 1.43
CA LYS A 153 7.48 -22.55 2.25
C LYS A 153 7.07 -22.66 3.71
N ASN A 154 7.42 -23.79 4.32
CA ASN A 154 7.13 -24.02 5.73
C ASN A 154 8.39 -24.53 6.47
N PRO A 155 8.98 -23.70 7.35
CA PRO A 155 10.21 -24.04 8.08
C PRO A 155 10.06 -25.15 9.12
N LEU A 156 8.86 -25.71 9.31
CA LEU A 156 8.67 -26.98 10.02
C LEU A 156 9.17 -28.21 9.22
N TYR A 157 9.66 -28.00 7.99
CA TYR A 157 10.25 -29.00 7.09
C TYR A 157 11.56 -28.47 6.47
N ASP A 158 12.33 -29.35 5.81
CA ASP A 158 13.67 -29.10 5.20
C ASP A 158 13.72 -28.01 4.10
N ASP A 159 12.64 -27.26 3.86
CA ASP A 159 12.52 -26.33 2.74
C ASP A 159 12.17 -24.89 3.11
N GLY A 160 12.09 -24.56 4.42
CA GLY A 160 11.88 -23.20 4.90
C GLY A 160 13.17 -22.44 5.23
N TYR A 161 13.03 -21.14 5.52
CA TYR A 161 14.14 -20.22 5.80
C TYR A 161 13.90 -19.50 7.14
N SER A 162 14.98 -19.09 7.80
CA SER A 162 14.95 -18.27 9.02
C SER A 162 15.48 -16.87 8.74
N VAL A 163 14.78 -15.84 9.22
CA VAL A 163 15.25 -14.45 9.19
C VAL A 163 15.58 -14.06 10.62
N ASP A 164 16.81 -13.63 10.89
CA ASP A 164 17.28 -13.24 12.23
C ASP A 164 16.99 -14.27 13.33
N GLY A 165 17.09 -15.56 12.98
CA GLY A 165 16.81 -16.67 13.90
C GLY A 165 15.32 -16.91 14.18
N GLN A 166 14.41 -16.15 13.56
CA GLN A 166 12.97 -16.38 13.64
C GLN A 166 12.48 -17.25 12.48
N VAL A 167 11.54 -18.13 12.82
CA VAL A 167 10.89 -19.07 11.91
C VAL A 167 9.81 -18.32 11.11
N VAL A 168 9.94 -18.27 9.79
CA VAL A 168 9.00 -17.56 8.90
C VAL A 168 8.27 -18.55 8.00
N LYS A 169 6.93 -18.49 7.98
CA LYS A 169 6.10 -19.30 7.07
C LYS A 169 5.47 -18.40 6.01
N GLY A 170 5.51 -18.82 4.75
CA GLY A 170 5.16 -17.92 3.66
C GLY A 170 5.35 -18.47 2.26
N TRP A 171 5.67 -17.58 1.33
CA TRP A 171 5.73 -17.81 -0.10
C TRP A 171 7.09 -17.36 -0.65
N GLU A 172 7.76 -18.25 -1.36
CA GLU A 172 8.91 -17.95 -2.20
C GLU A 172 8.42 -17.66 -3.63
N TYR A 173 8.91 -16.59 -4.25
CA TYR A 173 8.56 -16.26 -5.62
C TYR A 173 9.63 -15.44 -6.34
N VAL A 174 9.50 -15.40 -7.67
CA VAL A 174 10.21 -14.48 -8.55
C VAL A 174 9.22 -13.39 -8.93
N SER A 175 9.63 -12.13 -8.89
CA SER A 175 8.75 -11.00 -9.16
C SER A 175 8.24 -11.03 -10.63
N PRO A 176 7.10 -10.41 -10.98
CA PRO A 176 6.70 -10.32 -12.38
C PRO A 176 7.37 -9.14 -13.10
N ASP A 177 7.31 -9.17 -14.44
CA ASP A 177 7.62 -8.07 -15.35
C ASP A 177 8.99 -7.41 -15.11
N TYR A 178 9.01 -6.07 -15.02
CA TYR A 178 10.21 -5.25 -14.85
C TYR A 178 10.87 -5.44 -13.48
N LYS A 179 10.15 -5.94 -12.47
CA LYS A 179 10.71 -6.09 -11.12
C LYS A 179 11.75 -7.20 -11.10
N THR A 180 11.49 -8.32 -11.77
CA THR A 180 12.49 -9.39 -11.88
C THR A 180 13.67 -8.99 -12.71
N GLU A 181 13.47 -8.27 -13.81
CA GLU A 181 14.58 -7.72 -14.58
C GLU A 181 15.45 -6.79 -13.74
N PHE A 182 14.83 -5.88 -12.97
CA PHE A 182 15.53 -4.99 -12.04
C PHE A 182 16.37 -5.76 -11.01
N PHE A 183 15.76 -6.68 -10.26
CA PHE A 183 16.45 -7.39 -9.18
C PHE A 183 17.47 -8.41 -9.68
N ASN A 184 17.26 -9.01 -10.85
CA ASN A 184 18.28 -9.88 -11.47
C ASN A 184 19.51 -9.08 -11.85
N ALA A 185 19.32 -7.92 -12.45
CA ALA A 185 20.42 -7.06 -12.83
C ALA A 185 21.14 -6.48 -11.62
N LEU A 186 20.40 -6.08 -10.58
CA LEU A 186 20.95 -5.68 -9.29
C LEU A 186 21.74 -6.81 -8.62
N SER A 187 21.16 -8.00 -8.49
CA SER A 187 21.84 -9.18 -7.92
C SER A 187 23.11 -9.53 -8.69
N SER A 188 23.09 -9.42 -10.02
CA SER A 188 24.27 -9.65 -10.87
C SER A 188 25.35 -8.60 -10.64
N ALA A 189 24.97 -7.33 -10.51
CA ALA A 189 25.88 -6.23 -10.19
C ALA A 189 26.57 -6.44 -8.84
N LEU A 190 25.80 -6.78 -7.81
CA LEU A 190 26.28 -7.07 -6.45
C LEU A 190 27.11 -8.37 -6.35
N GLY A 191 27.10 -9.19 -7.40
CA GLY A 191 27.85 -10.45 -7.49
C GLY A 191 29.37 -10.27 -7.58
N PRO A 192 30.12 -11.38 -7.74
CA PRO A 192 31.58 -11.38 -7.66
C PRO A 192 32.28 -10.56 -8.75
N GLU A 193 31.63 -10.32 -9.89
CA GLU A 193 32.19 -9.51 -10.98
C GLU A 193 32.14 -8.01 -10.70
N ARG A 194 31.30 -7.55 -9.76
CA ARG A 194 31.19 -6.16 -9.28
C ARG A 194 31.15 -5.12 -10.41
N ASN A 195 30.06 -5.09 -11.15
CA ASN A 195 29.87 -4.16 -12.27
C ASN A 195 28.83 -3.08 -11.95
N ASP A 196 29.09 -1.85 -12.38
CA ASP A 196 28.10 -0.78 -12.37
C ASP A 196 26.90 -1.15 -13.25
N PHE A 197 25.72 -0.72 -12.84
CA PHE A 197 24.48 -1.02 -13.53
C PHE A 197 23.53 0.18 -13.49
N SER A 198 22.70 0.29 -14.53
CA SER A 198 21.61 1.26 -14.56
C SER A 198 20.33 0.63 -15.06
N TYR A 199 19.22 0.92 -14.38
CA TYR A 199 17.90 0.42 -14.73
C TYR A 199 16.88 1.53 -14.80
N ARG A 200 16.02 1.49 -15.81
CA ARG A 200 14.88 2.41 -15.89
C ARG A 200 13.60 1.70 -15.49
N ILE A 201 13.00 2.15 -14.40
CA ILE A 201 11.65 1.74 -14.01
C ILE A 201 10.65 2.50 -14.89
N PRO A 202 9.64 1.83 -15.48
CA PRO A 202 8.60 2.51 -16.24
C PRO A 202 7.89 3.57 -15.41
N GLN A 203 7.65 4.77 -15.98
CA GLN A 203 7.16 5.93 -15.23
C GLN A 203 5.92 5.65 -14.36
N GLY A 204 4.93 4.93 -14.89
CA GLY A 204 3.71 4.61 -14.15
C GLY A 204 3.94 3.69 -12.95
N ALA A 205 4.91 2.77 -13.06
CA ALA A 205 5.32 1.91 -11.95
C ALA A 205 6.21 2.67 -10.96
N TYR A 206 7.11 3.53 -11.44
CA TYR A 206 8.01 4.32 -10.60
C TYR A 206 7.24 5.17 -9.59
N THR A 207 6.21 5.92 -10.01
CA THR A 207 5.40 6.72 -9.07
C THR A 207 4.76 5.88 -7.97
N MET A 208 4.43 4.62 -8.28
CA MET A 208 3.83 3.69 -7.34
C MET A 208 4.89 3.03 -6.42
N ASP A 209 6.11 2.78 -6.91
CA ASP A 209 7.16 2.10 -6.14
C ASP A 209 8.17 3.06 -5.49
N GLN A 210 8.16 4.35 -5.82
CA GLN A 210 9.19 5.32 -5.43
C GLN A 210 9.45 5.34 -3.91
N PRO A 211 8.44 5.43 -3.04
CA PRO A 211 8.67 5.42 -1.59
C PRO A 211 9.24 4.12 -1.06
N PHE A 212 8.99 2.97 -1.70
CA PHE A 212 9.69 1.73 -1.37
C PHE A 212 11.17 1.78 -1.80
N LEU A 213 11.44 2.33 -3.00
CA LEU A 213 12.83 2.58 -3.46
C LEU A 213 13.55 3.58 -2.54
N GLU A 214 12.84 4.48 -1.88
CA GLU A 214 13.42 5.41 -0.92
C GLU A 214 13.56 4.79 0.47
N SER A 215 12.60 4.00 0.97
CA SER A 215 12.68 3.44 2.33
C SER A 215 13.54 2.18 2.40
N THR A 216 13.31 1.23 1.50
CA THR A 216 13.71 -0.16 1.70
C THR A 216 14.97 -0.50 0.93
N MET A 217 15.09 0.01 -0.31
CA MET A 217 16.35 -0.06 -1.06
C MET A 217 17.48 0.70 -0.34
N ILE A 218 17.19 1.85 0.27
CA ILE A 218 18.19 2.58 1.06
C ILE A 218 18.67 1.75 2.26
N ASP A 219 17.75 1.11 2.97
CA ASP A 219 18.11 0.23 4.08
C ASP A 219 18.92 -0.99 3.62
N TRP A 220 18.58 -1.54 2.46
CA TRP A 220 19.27 -2.69 1.89
C TRP A 220 20.70 -2.35 1.47
N PHE A 221 20.90 -1.24 0.76
CA PHE A 221 22.24 -0.74 0.41
C PHE A 221 23.05 -0.29 1.63
N ARG A 222 22.39 0.16 2.71
CA ARG A 222 23.07 0.54 3.96
C ARG A 222 23.50 -0.63 4.82
N LYS A 223 22.77 -1.75 4.80
CA LYS A 223 23.02 -2.90 5.69
C LYS A 223 23.84 -4.00 5.05
N GLU A 224 23.68 -4.23 3.74
CA GLU A 224 24.22 -5.42 3.08
C GLU A 224 25.44 -5.15 2.21
N THR A 225 25.81 -3.88 1.97
CA THR A 225 26.81 -3.53 0.95
C THR A 225 27.68 -2.31 1.31
N ASP A 226 28.74 -2.52 2.11
CA ASP A 226 29.62 -1.44 2.58
C ASP A 226 30.30 -0.62 1.45
N ASN A 227 30.38 -1.16 0.23
CA ASN A 227 31.10 -0.56 -0.91
C ASN A 227 30.21 -0.29 -2.14
N TRP A 228 28.88 -0.27 -1.98
CA TRP A 228 27.98 0.06 -3.07
C TRP A 228 27.17 1.30 -2.75
N SER A 229 26.88 2.09 -3.76
CA SER A 229 25.91 3.18 -3.64
C SER A 229 24.91 3.18 -4.77
N TYR A 230 23.79 3.84 -4.50
CA TYR A 230 22.67 3.99 -5.41
C TYR A 230 22.31 5.47 -5.54
N SER A 231 21.97 5.90 -6.75
CA SER A 231 21.35 7.19 -7.01
C SER A 231 20.19 7.07 -8.00
N GLU A 232 19.27 8.02 -7.92
CA GLU A 232 18.08 8.11 -8.77
C GLU A 232 17.95 9.55 -9.30
N ASP A 233 17.52 9.72 -10.55
CA ASP A 233 17.51 11.01 -11.25
C ASP A 233 16.16 11.75 -11.22
N GLY A 234 15.18 11.24 -10.49
CA GLY A 234 13.79 11.71 -10.44
C GLY A 234 12.91 11.23 -11.60
N THR A 235 13.45 10.44 -12.53
CA THR A 235 12.74 9.92 -13.71
C THR A 235 12.56 8.40 -13.69
N GLY A 236 12.89 7.76 -12.57
CA GLY A 236 12.93 6.32 -12.41
C GLY A 236 14.17 5.67 -12.98
N LEU A 237 15.23 6.43 -13.30
CA LEU A 237 16.52 5.86 -13.66
C LEU A 237 17.35 5.64 -12.39
N ILE A 238 17.60 4.38 -12.11
CA ILE A 238 18.38 3.91 -10.99
C ILE A 238 19.80 3.65 -11.46
N HIS A 239 20.78 4.25 -10.79
CA HIS A 239 22.20 3.97 -10.98
C HIS A 239 22.75 3.29 -9.73
N VAL A 240 23.35 2.11 -9.90
CA VAL A 240 24.04 1.38 -8.84
C VAL A 240 25.50 1.27 -9.24
N HIS A 241 26.39 1.72 -8.37
CA HIS A 241 27.82 1.73 -8.67
C HIS A 241 28.66 1.36 -7.45
N TRP A 242 29.79 0.71 -7.71
CA TRP A 242 30.74 0.34 -6.69
C TRP A 242 31.54 1.58 -6.26
N VAL A 243 31.50 1.88 -4.97
CA VAL A 243 32.30 2.95 -4.35
C VAL A 243 33.57 2.32 -3.82
N ASN A 244 34.69 2.53 -4.53
CA ASN A 244 36.01 2.18 -3.99
C ASN A 244 36.35 3.14 -2.84
N GLU A 245 37.00 2.60 -1.80
CA GLU A 245 37.83 3.39 -0.86
C GLU A 245 39.01 4.07 -1.59
#